data_AF-B5HI66-F1
#
_entry.id   AF-B5HI66-F1
#
_cell.length_a   1.000
_cell.length_b   1.000
_cell.length_c   1.000
_cell.angle_alpha   90.00
_cell.angle_beta   90.00
_cell.angle_gamma   90.00
#
_symmetry.space_group_name_H-M   'P 1'
#
loop_
_entity.id
_entity.type
_entity.pdbx_description
1 polymer ?
#
loop_
_entity_poly.entity_id
_entity_poly.type
_entity_poly.pdbx_seq_one_letter_code
_entity_poly.pdbx_strand_id
1 'polypeptide(L)'
;MRGLRGKGSSRTMAASGTATAGLVAAALFVAGCSTGGTGVEDEGAAPSEAASRAAPVPSAGDAGHFTESVDAVKLLMADPKVSPRVKADLRPCAKDSYPVDTSYAVLTGNDTPDVIVNVLTCGDAVGMGTYVYRETGKTYENVFSVEEPAVYAAVDRGDLVVTKQVYAKDDPVAEPSGEEVSTYRWSAGKFTREFWVRNEFSRAVGEGEVVASEAPAPSGN
;
A
#
# COMPACT_ATOMS: atom_id res chain seq x y z
N MET A 1 -58.18 -37.16 -13.23
CA MET A 1 -57.67 -37.81 -14.46
C MET A 1 -56.15 -37.70 -14.44
N ARG A 2 -55.43 -38.83 -14.24
CA ARG A 2 -54.48 -39.47 -15.18
C ARG A 2 -53.47 -38.46 -15.77
N GLY A 3 -52.19 -38.43 -15.37
CA GLY A 3 -51.09 -39.29 -15.88
C GLY A 3 -50.42 -38.56 -17.07
N LEU A 4 -49.10 -38.46 -17.28
CA LEU A 4 -47.96 -39.37 -17.15
C LEU A 4 -46.65 -38.55 -17.17
N ARG A 5 -45.73 -38.72 -16.21
CA ARG A 5 -44.40 -39.37 -16.36
C ARG A 5 -43.92 -39.67 -17.80
N GLY A 6 -42.81 -39.03 -18.18
CA GLY A 6 -41.89 -39.50 -19.22
C GLY A 6 -40.49 -39.71 -18.63
N LYS A 7 -39.99 -40.94 -18.76
CA LYS A 7 -38.72 -41.48 -18.26
C LYS A 7 -37.63 -41.31 -19.34
N GLY A 8 -36.37 -41.18 -18.91
CA GLY A 8 -35.25 -40.71 -19.73
C GLY A 8 -34.69 -41.67 -20.78
N SER A 9 -33.54 -41.29 -21.32
CA SER A 9 -32.60 -42.21 -21.96
C SER A 9 -31.19 -41.63 -21.94
N SER A 10 -30.23 -42.54 -21.91
CA SER A 10 -28.84 -42.38 -21.52
C SER A 10 -27.91 -42.35 -22.74
N ARG A 11 -26.72 -41.78 -22.50
CA ARG A 11 -25.41 -42.04 -23.13
C ARG A 11 -25.25 -41.77 -24.63
N THR A 12 -24.27 -40.93 -24.96
CA THR A 12 -23.20 -41.32 -25.89
C THR A 12 -21.91 -40.56 -25.55
N MET A 13 -20.84 -41.30 -25.25
CA MET A 13 -19.47 -40.78 -25.29
C MET A 13 -19.07 -40.60 -26.76
N ALA A 14 -18.36 -39.52 -27.08
CA ALA A 14 -17.53 -39.47 -28.27
C ALA A 14 -16.19 -38.82 -27.89
N ALA A 15 -15.16 -39.67 -27.85
CA ALA A 15 -13.77 -39.28 -27.87
C ALA A 15 -13.42 -38.72 -29.24
N SER A 16 -12.54 -37.71 -29.30
CA SER A 16 -11.78 -37.38 -30.50
C SER A 16 -10.48 -36.72 -30.06
N GLY A 17 -9.43 -37.53 -30.03
CA GLY A 17 -8.05 -37.05 -29.94
C GLY A 17 -7.55 -36.62 -31.32
N THR A 18 -6.69 -35.62 -31.34
CA THR A 18 -5.74 -35.40 -32.43
C THR A 18 -4.39 -35.11 -31.79
N ALA A 19 -3.53 -36.13 -31.83
CA ALA A 19 -2.12 -36.01 -31.55
C ALA A 19 -1.42 -35.56 -32.84
N THR A 20 -0.67 -34.46 -32.77
CA THR A 20 0.30 -34.10 -33.80
C THR A 20 1.69 -34.11 -33.18
N ALA A 21 2.41 -35.21 -33.43
CA ALA A 21 3.84 -35.31 -33.22
C ALA A 21 4.57 -34.85 -34.48
N GLY A 22 5.52 -33.93 -34.33
CA GLY A 22 6.42 -33.48 -35.40
C GLY A 22 7.82 -33.26 -34.83
N LEU A 23 8.65 -34.31 -34.87
CA LEU A 23 10.10 -34.25 -34.72
C LEU A 23 10.71 -33.68 -36.02
N VAL A 24 11.81 -32.92 -35.93
CA VAL A 24 13.12 -33.24 -36.54
C VAL A 24 14.08 -32.01 -36.57
N ALA A 25 15.30 -32.31 -36.13
CA ALA A 25 16.62 -31.76 -36.47
C ALA A 25 17.15 -30.46 -35.82
N ALA A 26 18.32 -30.66 -35.22
CA ALA A 26 19.22 -29.73 -34.58
C ALA A 26 20.02 -28.89 -35.59
N ALA A 27 20.30 -27.64 -35.22
CA ALA A 27 21.44 -26.88 -35.72
C ALA A 27 22.21 -26.35 -34.50
N LEU A 28 23.34 -26.99 -34.22
CA LEU A 28 24.40 -26.48 -33.36
C LEU A 28 25.13 -25.37 -34.13
N PHE A 29 25.00 -24.13 -33.68
CA PHE A 29 26.03 -23.11 -33.93
C PHE A 29 26.36 -22.36 -32.64
N VAL A 30 27.64 -22.47 -32.32
CA VAL A 30 28.33 -21.91 -31.17
C VAL A 30 28.52 -20.41 -31.40
N ALA A 31 27.95 -19.57 -30.53
CA ALA A 31 28.34 -18.17 -30.38
C ALA A 31 28.49 -17.89 -28.87
N GLY A 32 29.72 -17.50 -28.49
CA GLY A 32 30.28 -17.70 -27.17
C GLY A 32 29.68 -16.85 -26.03
N CYS A 33 29.86 -17.38 -24.82
CA CYS A 33 29.74 -16.63 -23.59
C CYS A 33 30.82 -15.54 -23.55
N SER A 34 30.46 -14.27 -23.69
CA SER A 34 31.27 -13.19 -23.15
C SER A 34 30.90 -13.00 -21.68
N THR A 35 31.64 -13.64 -20.77
CA THR A 35 31.65 -13.22 -19.37
C THR A 35 32.59 -12.03 -19.24
N GLY A 36 32.15 -10.87 -19.72
CA GLY A 36 32.80 -9.59 -19.45
C GLY A 36 32.26 -9.01 -18.15
N GLY A 37 32.88 -9.40 -17.02
CA GLY A 37 32.95 -8.51 -15.86
C GLY A 37 33.89 -7.34 -16.21
N THR A 38 33.81 -6.15 -15.63
CA THR A 38 33.10 -5.65 -14.46
C THR A 38 32.79 -4.18 -14.74
N GLY A 39 31.54 -3.85 -15.07
CA GLY A 39 31.06 -2.49 -14.94
C GLY A 39 30.39 -2.38 -13.58
N VAL A 40 31.16 -2.12 -12.55
CA VAL A 40 30.58 -1.49 -11.36
C VAL A 40 30.18 -0.11 -11.83
N GLU A 41 28.90 0.08 -12.14
CA GLU A 41 28.35 1.42 -12.07
C GLU A 41 28.49 1.81 -10.59
N ASP A 42 29.43 2.71 -10.34
CA ASP A 42 29.50 3.47 -9.11
C ASP A 42 28.26 4.38 -9.09
N GLU A 43 27.10 3.79 -8.82
CA GLU A 43 25.96 4.51 -8.30
C GLU A 43 26.38 4.91 -6.89
N GLY A 44 27.14 6.01 -6.80
CA GLY A 44 27.71 6.52 -5.55
C GLY A 44 26.68 6.47 -4.42
N ALA A 45 27.17 6.21 -3.21
CA ALA A 45 26.38 5.93 -2.00
C ALA A 45 24.95 6.47 -2.07
N ALA A 46 23.97 5.55 -2.09
CA ALA A 46 22.56 5.89 -2.04
C ALA A 46 22.38 7.00 -1.00
N PRO A 47 21.82 8.16 -1.37
CA PRO A 47 21.65 9.23 -0.40
C PRO A 47 20.88 8.66 0.77
N SER A 48 21.49 8.67 1.94
CA SER A 48 20.84 8.39 3.21
C SER A 48 19.91 9.55 3.54
N GLU A 49 18.99 9.87 2.64
CA GLU A 49 17.76 10.53 3.00
C GLU A 49 16.83 9.42 3.46
N ALA A 50 16.44 9.51 4.73
CA ALA A 50 15.41 8.69 5.33
C ALA A 50 14.31 8.39 4.30
N ALA A 51 13.96 7.11 4.17
CA ALA A 51 12.87 6.64 3.33
C ALA A 51 11.53 7.21 3.83
N SER A 52 11.29 8.48 3.51
CA SER A 52 10.05 9.23 3.71
C SER A 52 10.02 10.33 2.65
N ARG A 53 10.02 9.91 1.38
CA ARG A 53 9.56 10.76 0.28
C ARG A 53 8.66 9.92 -0.60
N ALA A 54 7.36 10.17 -0.49
CA ALA A 54 6.36 9.62 -1.39
C ALA A 54 6.81 9.85 -2.85
N ALA A 55 6.87 8.76 -3.63
CA ALA A 55 7.17 8.85 -5.06
C ALA A 55 6.10 9.71 -5.78
N PRO A 56 6.48 10.50 -6.80
CA PRO A 56 5.50 11.26 -7.56
C PRO A 56 4.59 10.28 -8.32
N VAL A 57 3.31 10.33 -7.99
CA VAL A 57 2.24 9.55 -8.64
C VAL A 57 2.12 10.01 -10.11
N PRO A 58 2.01 9.09 -11.09
CA PRO A 58 1.71 9.50 -12.46
C PRO A 58 0.35 10.19 -12.51
N SER A 59 0.28 11.33 -13.23
CA SER A 59 -0.95 12.11 -13.37
C SER A 59 -2.08 11.25 -13.90
N ALA A 60 -3.10 11.03 -13.06
CA ALA A 60 -4.38 10.50 -13.48
C ALA A 60 -5.01 11.48 -14.48
N GLY A 61 -5.53 10.92 -15.58
CA GLY A 61 -6.22 11.70 -16.62
C GLY A 61 -7.38 12.51 -16.06
N ASP A 62 -7.57 13.69 -16.66
CA ASP A 62 -8.64 14.69 -16.52
C ASP A 62 -9.82 14.34 -15.58
N ALA A 63 -9.53 14.17 -14.29
CA ALA A 63 -10.50 14.35 -13.24
C ALA A 63 -10.52 15.85 -12.99
N GLY A 64 -11.61 16.52 -13.40
CA GLY A 64 -11.79 17.96 -13.20
C GLY A 64 -11.29 18.36 -11.82
N HIS A 65 -10.36 19.32 -11.78
CA HIS A 65 -9.58 19.64 -10.58
C HIS A 65 -10.49 19.82 -9.35
N PHE A 66 -10.47 18.84 -8.44
CA PHE A 66 -11.14 18.98 -7.15
C PHE A 66 -10.38 20.03 -6.34
N THR A 67 -10.98 21.20 -6.14
CA THR A 67 -10.36 22.36 -5.48
C THR A 67 -10.84 22.58 -4.05
N GLU A 68 -11.79 21.78 -3.56
CA GLU A 68 -12.39 21.98 -2.24
C GLU A 68 -11.62 21.19 -1.17
N SER A 69 -10.91 21.89 -0.29
CA SER A 69 -10.27 21.25 0.87
C SER A 69 -11.29 21.06 2.00
N VAL A 70 -11.37 19.84 2.53
CA VAL A 70 -12.17 19.49 3.71
C VAL A 70 -11.36 19.72 4.98
N ASP A 71 -11.98 20.32 6.01
CA ASP A 71 -11.39 20.43 7.35
C ASP A 71 -11.43 19.07 8.06
N ALA A 72 -10.35 18.30 7.89
CA ALA A 72 -10.21 16.96 8.45
C ALA A 72 -10.28 16.93 9.99
N VAL A 73 -9.74 17.96 10.65
CA VAL A 73 -9.76 18.05 12.12
C VAL A 73 -11.20 18.20 12.61
N LYS A 74 -11.95 19.13 12.02
CA LYS A 74 -13.37 19.31 12.34
C LYS A 74 -14.19 18.06 12.05
N LEU A 75 -13.90 17.37 10.95
CA LEU A 75 -14.57 16.13 10.57
C LEU A 75 -14.36 15.03 11.62
N LEU A 76 -13.11 14.76 12.00
CA LEU A 76 -12.75 13.78 13.02
C LEU A 76 -13.33 14.13 14.40
N MET A 77 -13.26 15.41 14.79
CA MET A 77 -13.79 15.86 16.07
C MET A 77 -15.31 15.70 16.18
N ALA A 78 -16.03 15.93 15.08
CA ALA A 78 -17.49 15.79 15.02
C ALA A 78 -17.97 14.33 14.92
N ASP A 79 -17.14 13.42 14.41
CA ASP A 79 -17.53 12.03 14.14
C ASP A 79 -17.61 11.19 15.44
N PRO A 80 -18.78 10.66 15.82
CA PRO A 80 -18.91 9.82 17.01
C PRO A 80 -18.23 8.44 16.88
N LYS A 81 -17.85 8.00 15.68
CA LYS A 81 -17.12 6.74 15.45
C LYS A 81 -15.62 6.86 15.77
N VAL A 82 -15.09 8.08 15.84
CA VAL A 82 -13.69 8.34 16.22
C VAL A 82 -13.55 8.21 17.73
N SER A 83 -12.60 7.41 18.21
CA SER A 83 -12.46 7.17 19.64
C SER A 83 -12.04 8.42 20.42
N PRO A 84 -12.39 8.51 21.72
CA PRO A 84 -11.91 9.58 22.59
C PRO A 84 -10.38 9.67 22.65
N ARG A 85 -9.67 8.55 22.49
CA ARG A 85 -8.20 8.52 22.51
C ARG A 85 -7.64 9.28 21.31
N VAL A 86 -8.11 8.99 20.10
CA VAL A 86 -7.66 9.71 18.89
C VAL A 86 -8.03 11.18 18.98
N LYS A 87 -9.23 11.52 19.46
CA LYS A 87 -9.62 12.94 19.65
C LYS A 87 -8.75 13.69 20.66
N ALA A 88 -8.32 13.03 21.74
CA ALA A 88 -7.43 13.64 22.73
C ALA A 88 -6.03 13.91 22.18
N ASP A 89 -5.56 13.07 21.25
CA ASP A 89 -4.27 13.23 20.59
C ASP A 89 -4.31 14.09 19.33
N LEU A 90 -5.49 14.33 18.77
CA LEU A 90 -5.73 15.28 17.70
C LEU A 90 -5.69 16.73 18.21
N ARG A 91 -4.49 17.17 18.59
CA ARG A 91 -4.15 18.54 19.00
C ARG A 91 -3.06 19.10 18.08
N PRO A 92 -2.90 20.42 18.00
CA PRO A 92 -1.79 20.98 17.23
C PRO A 92 -0.44 20.53 17.77
N CYS A 93 0.45 20.11 16.88
CA CYS A 93 1.84 19.74 17.18
C CYS A 93 2.72 20.98 17.29
N ALA A 94 2.44 21.99 16.46
CA ALA A 94 3.09 23.29 16.50
C ALA A 94 2.14 24.37 15.95
N LYS A 95 1.83 25.38 16.77
CA LYS A 95 0.84 26.44 16.44
C LYS A 95 -0.51 25.84 16.05
N ASP A 96 -0.86 25.89 14.75
CA ASP A 96 -2.11 25.39 14.19
C ASP A 96 -1.89 24.16 13.28
N SER A 97 -0.69 23.57 13.31
CA SER A 97 -0.35 22.38 12.52
C SER A 97 -0.77 21.12 13.27
N TYR A 98 -1.76 20.41 12.75
CA TYR A 98 -2.22 19.12 13.28
C TYR A 98 -1.48 17.94 12.63
N PRO A 99 -1.34 16.80 13.32
CA PRO A 99 -0.66 15.62 12.78
C PRO A 99 -1.63 14.81 11.92
N VAL A 100 -2.11 15.40 10.84
CA VAL A 100 -3.11 14.78 9.96
C VAL A 100 -2.66 14.88 8.52
N ASP A 101 -2.63 13.74 7.83
CA ASP A 101 -2.50 13.69 6.39
C ASP A 101 -3.88 13.49 5.77
N THR A 102 -4.21 14.29 4.75
CA THR A 102 -5.46 14.15 4.01
C THR A 102 -5.17 13.88 2.54
N SER A 103 -5.81 12.87 1.99
CA SER A 103 -5.79 12.58 0.55
C SER A 103 -7.21 12.38 0.02
N TYR A 104 -7.37 12.52 -1.29
CA TYR A 104 -8.67 12.47 -1.96
C TYR A 104 -8.63 11.46 -3.09
N ALA A 105 -9.57 10.53 -3.12
CA ALA A 105 -9.67 9.52 -4.19
C ALA A 105 -11.09 9.02 -4.36
N VAL A 106 -11.45 8.57 -5.57
CA VAL A 106 -12.74 7.92 -5.82
C VAL A 106 -12.61 6.43 -5.47
N LEU A 107 -13.03 6.06 -4.27
CA LEU A 107 -13.01 4.68 -3.76
C LEU A 107 -14.41 4.06 -3.67
N THR A 108 -15.43 4.88 -3.43
CA THR A 108 -16.82 4.46 -3.19
C THR A 108 -17.74 4.58 -4.42
N GLY A 109 -17.16 5.01 -5.55
CA GLY A 109 -17.86 5.20 -6.83
C GLY A 109 -18.74 6.46 -6.90
N ASN A 110 -18.52 7.43 -6.01
CA ASN A 110 -19.15 8.75 -6.08
C ASN A 110 -18.50 9.64 -7.14
N ASP A 111 -19.24 10.66 -7.60
CA ASP A 111 -18.70 11.73 -8.47
C ASP A 111 -17.71 12.63 -7.71
N THR A 112 -17.92 12.82 -6.41
CA THR A 112 -16.99 13.53 -5.52
C THR A 112 -15.98 12.55 -4.92
N PRO A 113 -14.68 12.90 -4.86
CA PRO A 113 -13.69 12.10 -4.17
C PRO A 113 -14.05 11.84 -2.70
N ASP A 114 -13.77 10.63 -2.23
CA ASP A 114 -13.76 10.32 -0.81
C ASP A 114 -12.56 11.01 -0.13
N VAL A 115 -12.71 11.36 1.15
CA VAL A 115 -11.65 11.97 1.97
C VAL A 115 -11.00 10.88 2.81
N ILE A 116 -9.72 10.63 2.59
CA ILE A 116 -8.93 9.70 3.36
C ILE A 116 -8.10 10.52 4.36
N VAL A 117 -8.23 10.21 5.63
CA VAL A 117 -7.60 10.95 6.72
C VAL A 117 -6.76 10.00 7.57
N ASN A 118 -5.45 10.24 7.63
CA ASN A 118 -4.54 9.53 8.53
C ASN A 118 -4.22 10.46 9.71
N VAL A 119 -4.39 9.97 10.94
CA VAL A 119 -3.97 10.67 12.16
C VAL A 119 -2.65 10.09 12.63
N LEU A 120 -1.69 10.96 12.88
CA LEU A 120 -0.33 10.61 13.28
C LEU A 120 -0.04 11.12 14.70
N THR A 121 1.05 10.65 15.28
CA THR A 121 1.65 11.28 16.46
C THR A 121 2.44 12.53 16.06
N CYS A 122 2.45 13.54 16.93
CA CYS A 122 3.13 14.81 16.65
C CYS A 122 4.66 14.75 16.54
N GLY A 123 5.30 13.76 17.17
CA GLY A 123 6.76 13.71 17.28
C GLY A 123 7.39 12.87 16.18
N ASP A 124 6.94 11.63 16.08
CA ASP A 124 7.50 10.56 15.27
C ASP A 124 6.64 10.20 14.05
N ALA A 125 5.55 10.94 13.81
CA ALA A 125 4.64 10.75 12.69
C ALA A 125 4.12 9.30 12.56
N VAL A 126 3.96 8.61 13.69
CA VAL A 126 3.47 7.23 13.74
C VAL A 126 1.96 7.25 13.65
N GLY A 127 1.42 6.41 12.76
CA GLY A 127 0.00 6.22 12.57
C GLY A 127 -0.75 5.84 13.86
N MET A 128 -1.86 6.53 14.11
CA MET A 128 -2.77 6.27 15.22
C MET A 128 -4.13 5.78 14.74
N GLY A 129 -4.51 6.18 13.53
CA GLY A 129 -5.75 5.76 12.90
C GLY A 129 -5.87 6.27 11.48
N THR A 130 -6.67 5.57 10.70
CA THR A 130 -7.04 5.96 9.34
C THR A 130 -8.54 5.91 9.16
N TYR A 131 -9.08 6.84 8.38
CA TYR A 131 -10.51 7.03 8.16
C TYR A 131 -10.80 7.29 6.69
N VAL A 132 -11.92 6.78 6.18
CA VAL A 132 -12.45 7.18 4.86
C VAL A 132 -13.84 7.78 5.05
N TYR A 133 -13.99 8.99 4.55
CA TYR A 133 -15.23 9.73 4.56
C TYR A 133 -15.79 9.87 3.15
N ARG A 134 -17.02 9.39 2.97
CA ARG A 134 -17.77 9.49 1.73
C ARG A 134 -18.69 10.70 1.80
N GLU A 135 -18.77 11.48 0.73
CA GLU A 135 -19.80 12.51 0.63
C GLU A 135 -21.20 11.87 0.48
N THR A 136 -22.11 12.25 1.38
CA THR A 136 -23.53 11.90 1.35
C THR A 136 -24.32 13.22 1.42
N GLY A 137 -24.76 13.70 0.25
CA GLY A 137 -25.52 14.95 0.13
C GLY A 137 -24.63 16.19 0.32
N LYS A 138 -24.68 16.81 1.50
CA LYS A 138 -23.85 17.98 1.89
C LYS A 138 -22.98 17.69 3.11
N THR A 139 -22.87 16.42 3.47
CA THR A 139 -22.21 15.95 4.68
C THR A 139 -21.29 14.80 4.34
N TYR A 140 -20.34 14.52 5.22
CA TYR A 140 -19.42 13.41 5.10
C TYR A 140 -19.80 12.31 6.08
N GLU A 141 -19.88 11.09 5.58
CA GLU A 141 -20.13 9.88 6.38
C GLU A 141 -18.84 9.06 6.48
N ASN A 142 -18.45 8.67 7.70
CA ASN A 142 -17.37 7.72 7.91
C ASN A 142 -17.82 6.31 7.47
N VAL A 143 -17.20 5.81 6.42
CA VAL A 143 -17.48 4.49 5.82
C VAL A 143 -16.37 3.46 6.04
N PHE A 144 -15.25 3.88 6.63
CA PHE A 144 -14.13 3.02 7.02
C PHE A 144 -13.33 3.67 8.15
N SER A 145 -12.95 2.87 9.13
CA SER A 145 -11.99 3.28 10.15
C SER A 145 -11.16 2.11 10.65
N VAL A 146 -9.89 2.38 10.92
CA VAL A 146 -8.99 1.50 11.68
C VAL A 146 -8.23 2.36 12.66
N GLU A 147 -8.35 2.07 13.95
CA GLU A 147 -7.64 2.77 15.02
C GLU A 147 -6.69 1.81 15.75
N GLU A 148 -5.55 1.57 15.12
CA GLU A 148 -4.51 0.71 15.66
C GLU A 148 -3.16 1.44 15.60
N PRO A 149 -2.19 1.10 16.47
CA PRO A 149 -0.86 1.67 16.38
C PRO A 149 -0.19 1.37 15.04
N ALA A 150 0.53 2.36 14.53
CA ALA A 150 1.34 2.34 13.32
C ALA A 150 0.58 1.97 12.03
N VAL A 151 -0.71 2.32 11.95
CA VAL A 151 -1.50 2.18 10.72
C VAL A 151 -1.45 3.43 9.85
N TYR A 152 -1.36 3.23 8.54
CA TYR A 152 -1.44 4.30 7.55
C TYR A 152 -2.18 3.79 6.31
N ALA A 153 -3.13 4.57 5.80
CA ALA A 153 -3.79 4.27 4.55
C ALA A 153 -3.21 5.06 3.38
N ALA A 154 -3.05 4.37 2.27
CA ALA A 154 -2.75 4.92 0.96
C ALA A 154 -3.77 4.42 -0.06
N VAL A 155 -3.76 5.02 -1.24
CA VAL A 155 -4.58 4.57 -2.38
C VAL A 155 -3.66 3.95 -3.41
N ASP A 156 -3.94 2.70 -3.79
CA ASP A 156 -3.28 2.03 -4.91
C ASP A 156 -4.33 1.61 -5.94
N ARG A 157 -4.25 2.19 -7.15
CA ARG A 157 -5.10 1.82 -8.30
C ARG A 157 -6.61 1.70 -7.99
N GLY A 158 -7.13 2.58 -7.13
CA GLY A 158 -8.54 2.64 -6.74
C GLY A 158 -8.92 1.74 -5.56
N ASP A 159 -7.96 1.05 -4.95
CA ASP A 159 -8.14 0.34 -3.70
C ASP A 159 -7.60 1.15 -2.52
N LEU A 160 -8.22 0.95 -1.36
CA LEU A 160 -7.68 1.45 -0.09
C LEU A 160 -6.69 0.43 0.44
N VAL A 161 -5.42 0.81 0.55
CA VAL A 161 -4.36 -0.04 1.10
C VAL A 161 -4.00 0.48 2.47
N VAL A 162 -4.21 -0.33 3.50
CA VAL A 162 -3.83 -0.02 4.88
C VAL A 162 -2.59 -0.83 5.24
N THR A 163 -1.51 -0.14 5.52
CA THR A 163 -0.28 -0.73 6.05
C THR A 163 -0.22 -0.53 7.54
N LYS A 164 0.11 -1.59 8.27
CA LYS A 164 0.39 -1.56 9.70
C LYS A 164 1.83 -2.00 9.93
N GLN A 165 2.68 -1.10 10.39
CA GLN A 165 4.03 -1.48 10.80
C GLN A 165 3.98 -2.33 12.06
N VAL A 166 4.82 -3.35 12.12
CA VAL A 166 4.90 -4.25 13.28
C VAL A 166 6.29 -4.27 13.87
N TYR A 167 6.31 -4.01 15.17
CA TYR A 167 7.49 -3.87 15.97
C TYR A 167 7.62 -5.08 16.89
N ALA A 168 8.78 -5.71 16.86
CA ALA A 168 9.20 -6.60 17.92
C ALA A 168 9.54 -5.80 19.18
N LYS A 169 9.81 -6.54 20.25
CA LYS A 169 10.25 -5.94 21.50
C LYS A 169 11.55 -5.16 21.27
N ASP A 170 11.57 -3.92 21.74
CA ASP A 170 12.73 -3.02 21.72
C ASP A 170 13.15 -2.54 20.30
N ASP A 171 12.29 -2.73 19.29
CA ASP A 171 12.50 -2.11 17.97
C ASP A 171 12.45 -0.58 18.09
N PRO A 172 13.38 0.16 17.46
CA PRO A 172 13.26 1.60 17.34
C PRO A 172 12.12 1.95 16.39
N VAL A 173 11.50 3.11 16.58
CA VAL A 173 10.37 3.58 15.74
C VAL A 173 10.74 3.62 14.24
N ALA A 174 12.00 3.88 13.91
CA ALA A 174 12.48 3.94 12.54
C ALA A 174 12.69 2.55 11.89
N GLU A 175 12.78 1.47 12.67
CA GLU A 175 13.15 0.13 12.18
C GLU A 175 12.14 -0.91 12.68
N PRO A 176 10.93 -0.96 12.11
CA PRO A 176 9.99 -2.04 12.40
C PRO A 176 10.56 -3.39 11.96
N SER A 177 10.20 -4.45 12.68
CA SER A 177 10.54 -5.83 12.29
C SER A 177 9.73 -6.37 11.12
N GLY A 178 8.61 -5.74 10.78
CA GLY A 178 7.77 -6.19 9.67
C GLY A 178 6.58 -5.26 9.43
N GLU A 179 5.66 -5.72 8.59
CA GLU A 179 4.44 -4.99 8.25
C GLU A 179 3.30 -5.94 7.88
N GLU A 180 2.07 -5.46 8.07
CA GLU A 180 0.87 -6.07 7.54
C GLU A 180 0.21 -5.12 6.54
N VAL A 181 0.05 -5.57 5.31
CA VAL A 181 -0.58 -4.81 4.23
C VAL A 181 -1.94 -5.43 3.93
N SER A 182 -3.00 -4.65 4.15
CA SER A 182 -4.38 -5.03 3.87
C SER A 182 -4.93 -4.19 2.72
N THR A 183 -5.40 -4.83 1.66
CA THR A 183 -6.08 -4.14 0.55
C THR A 183 -7.59 -4.29 0.71
N TYR A 184 -8.30 -3.17 0.69
CA TYR A 184 -9.73 -3.09 0.82
C TYR A 184 -10.36 -2.54 -0.45
N ARG A 185 -11.48 -3.14 -0.85
CA ARG A 185 -12.30 -2.68 -1.95
C ARG A 185 -13.71 -2.35 -1.48
N TRP A 186 -14.27 -1.28 -2.03
CA TRP A 186 -15.66 -0.94 -1.79
C TRP A 186 -16.59 -1.90 -2.53
N SER A 187 -17.46 -2.58 -1.79
CA SER A 187 -18.50 -3.43 -2.37
C SER A 187 -19.71 -3.49 -1.45
N ALA A 188 -20.91 -3.47 -2.04
CA ALA A 188 -22.18 -3.60 -1.32
C ALA A 188 -22.32 -2.63 -0.11
N GLY A 189 -21.85 -1.39 -0.25
CA GLY A 189 -22.02 -0.36 0.78
C GLY A 189 -20.98 -0.37 1.90
N LYS A 190 -19.87 -1.11 1.76
CA LYS A 190 -18.79 -1.12 2.75
C LYS A 190 -17.44 -1.47 2.10
N PHE A 191 -16.35 -1.12 2.77
CA PHE A 191 -15.04 -1.67 2.45
C PHE A 191 -14.93 -3.10 2.97
N THR A 192 -14.55 -4.02 2.08
CA THR A 192 -14.24 -5.41 2.43
C THR A 192 -12.76 -5.67 2.14
N ARG A 193 -12.06 -6.34 3.05
CA ARG A 193 -10.66 -6.72 2.83
C ARG A 193 -10.61 -7.82 1.77
N GLU A 194 -9.93 -7.53 0.66
CA GLU A 194 -9.73 -8.46 -0.46
C GLU A 194 -8.42 -9.24 -0.28
N PHE A 195 -7.37 -8.55 0.17
CA PHE A 195 -6.04 -9.13 0.34
C PHE A 195 -5.44 -8.76 1.69
N TRP A 196 -4.59 -9.65 2.20
CA TRP A 196 -3.76 -9.42 3.38
C TRP A 196 -2.41 -10.10 3.16
N VAL A 197 -1.33 -9.36 3.42
CA VAL A 197 0.04 -9.87 3.35
C VAL A 197 0.76 -9.45 4.62
N ARG A 198 1.59 -10.36 5.14
CA ARG A 198 2.51 -10.11 6.25
C ARG A 198 3.93 -10.25 5.73
N ASN A 199 4.73 -9.21 5.90
CA ASN A 199 6.16 -9.23 5.58
C ASN A 199 6.94 -9.15 6.89
N GLU A 200 8.01 -9.95 6.97
CA GLU A 200 9.02 -9.83 8.02
C GLU A 200 10.29 -9.28 7.37
N PHE A 201 10.86 -8.23 7.96
CA PHE A 201 12.06 -7.60 7.44
C PHE A 201 13.31 -8.30 7.97
N SER A 202 14.34 -8.38 7.11
CA SER A 202 15.63 -8.97 7.49
C SER A 202 16.36 -8.07 8.48
N ARG A 203 16.94 -8.67 9.52
CA ARG A 203 17.82 -7.96 10.49
C ARG A 203 19.30 -8.04 10.11
N ALA A 204 19.64 -8.57 8.94
CA ALA A 204 21.02 -8.85 8.55
C ALA A 204 21.84 -7.60 8.20
N VAL A 205 21.21 -6.44 8.02
CA VAL A 205 21.87 -5.17 7.69
C VAL A 205 21.53 -4.17 8.81
N GLY A 206 22.54 -3.73 9.56
CA GLY A 206 22.34 -2.82 10.71
C GLY A 206 23.39 -2.95 11.83
N GLU A 207 24.06 -4.10 11.96
CA GLU A 207 25.14 -4.31 12.95
C GLU A 207 26.54 -3.96 12.41
N GLY A 208 26.61 -3.18 11.33
CA GLY A 208 27.87 -2.72 10.76
C GLY A 208 28.30 -1.41 11.40
N GLU A 209 29.14 -1.47 12.44
CA GLU A 209 29.95 -0.32 12.83
C GLU A 209 30.65 0.20 11.56
N VAL A 210 30.36 1.45 11.19
CA VAL A 210 31.08 2.15 10.13
C VAL A 210 32.53 2.33 10.59
N VAL A 211 33.35 1.30 10.39
CA VAL A 211 34.80 1.44 10.43
C VAL A 211 35.12 2.35 9.27
N ALA A 212 35.32 3.63 9.56
CA ALA A 212 35.82 4.60 8.60
C ALA A 212 37.09 4.02 7.99
N SER A 213 37.02 3.61 6.73
CA SER A 213 38.21 3.21 5.99
C SER A 213 39.10 4.43 5.92
N GLU A 214 40.21 4.38 6.64
CA GLU A 214 41.21 5.45 6.68
C GLU A 214 41.60 5.81 5.25
N ALA A 215 41.33 7.05 4.85
CA ALA A 215 41.66 7.54 3.52
C ALA A 215 43.16 7.38 3.28
N PRO A 216 43.61 6.79 2.15
CA PRO A 216 45.03 6.65 1.88
C PRO A 216 45.70 8.03 1.81
N ALA A 217 46.82 8.17 2.52
CA ALA A 217 47.56 9.42 2.60
C ALA A 217 47.91 9.95 1.20
N PRO A 218 47.82 11.27 0.96
CA PRO A 218 48.11 11.85 -0.35
C PRO A 218 49.58 11.61 -0.71
N SER A 219 49.82 11.03 -1.88
CA SER A 219 51.17 10.91 -2.45
C SER A 219 51.69 12.31 -2.78
N GLY A 220 52.75 12.74 -2.09
CA GLY A 220 53.43 14.01 -2.35
C GLY A 220 54.19 14.00 -3.68
N ASN A 221 54.12 15.14 -4.39
CA ASN A 221 55.05 15.50 -5.47
C ASN A 221 56.08 16.50 -4.94
#